data_AF-A0A4Q6DX30-F1
#
_entry.id   AF-A0A4Q6DX30-F1
#
_cell.length_a   1.000
_cell.length_b   1.000
_cell.length_c   1.000
_cell.angle_alpha   90.00
_cell.angle_beta   90.00
_cell.angle_gamma   90.00
#
_symmetry.space_group_name_H-M   'P 1'
#
loop_
_entity.id
_entity.type
_entity.pdbx_description
1 polymer ?
#
loop_
_entity_poly.entity_id
_entity_poly.type
_entity_poly.pdbx_seq_one_letter_code
_entity_poly.pdbx_strand_id
1 'polypeptide(L)' 'MNKHDKLVEGLELKYTGRGFAGFIEENPFVVFLGYDVLGWSNIWVRYNGRYIFTSIFDVELA' A
#
# COMPACT_ATOMS: atom_id res chain seq x y z
N MET A 1 -10.77 9.02 13.78
CA MET A 1 -10.81 7.65 13.24
C MET A 1 -9.49 7.42 12.52
N ASN A 2 -8.74 6.41 12.92
CA ASN A 2 -7.37 6.23 12.45
C ASN A 2 -7.38 5.58 11.06
N LYS A 3 -6.41 5.89 10.21
CA LYS A 3 -6.29 5.26 8.88
C LYS A 3 -6.15 3.75 9.01
N HIS A 4 -5.50 3.30 10.09
CA HIS A 4 -5.32 1.90 10.41
C HIS A 4 -6.63 1.13 10.52
N ASP A 5 -7.68 1.77 11.05
CA ASP A 5 -8.99 1.15 11.30
C ASP A 5 -9.77 0.91 10.00
N LYS A 6 -9.34 1.53 8.89
CA LYS A 6 -10.00 1.46 7.59
C LYS A 6 -9.33 0.48 6.63
N LEU A 7 -8.10 0.03 6.92
CA LEU A 7 -7.37 -0.88 6.05
C LEU A 7 -7.79 -2.32 6.31
N VAL A 8 -8.30 -2.97 5.26
CA VAL A 8 -8.73 -4.38 5.27
C VAL A 8 -8.05 -5.09 4.11
N GLU A 9 -7.56 -6.31 4.33
CA GLU A 9 -6.91 -7.11 3.28
C GLU A 9 -7.78 -7.17 2.02
N GLY A 10 -7.17 -6.96 0.86
CA GLY A 10 -7.85 -6.87 -0.43
C GLY A 10 -8.33 -5.47 -0.82
N LEU A 11 -8.25 -4.48 0.08
CA LEU A 11 -8.61 -3.10 -0.21
C LEU A 11 -7.65 -2.47 -1.24
N GLU A 12 -8.20 -1.80 -2.24
CA GLU A 12 -7.44 -0.99 -3.18
C GLU A 12 -7.05 0.35 -2.57
N LEU A 13 -5.79 0.73 -2.75
CA LEU A 13 -5.20 1.96 -2.27
C LEU A 13 -4.51 2.68 -3.41
N LYS A 14 -4.49 4.01 -3.36
CA LYS A 14 -3.67 4.82 -4.25
C LYS A 14 -2.26 4.95 -3.67
N TYR A 15 -1.24 4.55 -4.42
CA TYR A 15 0.16 4.74 -4.04
C TYR A 15 0.61 6.18 -4.30
N THR A 16 1.21 6.79 -3.28
CA THR A 16 1.70 8.19 -3.30
C THR A 16 3.16 8.31 -2.88
N GLY A 17 3.80 7.19 -2.54
CA GLY A 17 5.22 7.14 -2.19
C GLY A 17 6.15 7.36 -3.37
N ARG A 18 7.45 7.24 -3.09
CA ARG A 18 8.47 7.28 -4.14
C ARG A 18 8.31 6.08 -5.06
N GLY A 19 8.28 6.34 -6.38
CA GLY A 19 8.19 5.28 -7.39
C GLY A 19 9.27 4.21 -7.22
N PHE A 20 8.89 2.96 -7.50
CA PHE A 20 9.78 1.79 -7.47
C PHE A 20 9.91 1.16 -8.85
N ALA A 21 10.82 0.20 -9.01
CA ALA A 21 11.10 -0.42 -10.31
C ALA A 21 9.85 -1.09 -10.92
N GLY A 22 9.38 -0.54 -12.05
CA GLY A 22 8.17 -1.00 -12.75
C GLY A 22 6.86 -0.37 -12.24
N PHE A 23 6.93 0.66 -11.39
CA PHE A 23 5.79 1.51 -11.06
C PHE A 23 5.38 2.37 -12.27
N ILE A 24 4.08 2.48 -12.52
CA ILE A 24 3.49 3.28 -13.59
C ILE A 24 2.62 4.35 -12.93
N GLU A 25 3.00 5.63 -13.07
CA GLU A 25 2.32 6.75 -12.39
C GLU A 25 0.87 6.92 -12.84
N GLU A 26 0.56 6.56 -14.08
CA GLU A 26 -0.81 6.59 -14.64
C GLU A 26 -1.70 5.48 -14.06
N ASN A 27 -1.11 4.45 -13.45
CA ASN A 27 -1.84 3.38 -12.77
C ASN A 27 -1.23 3.14 -11.38
N PRO A 28 -1.47 4.05 -10.41
CA PRO A 28 -0.82 4.00 -9.10
C PRO A 28 -1.59 3.15 -8.08
N PHE A 29 -2.47 2.24 -8.52
CA PHE A 29 -3.33 1.48 -7.61
C PHE A 29 -2.68 0.19 -7.14
N VAL A 30 -2.69 -0.03 -5.83
CA VAL A 30 -2.10 -1.20 -5.15
C VAL A 30 -3.15 -1.87 -4.27
N VAL A 31 -3.03 -3.17 -4.04
CA VAL A 31 -3.93 -3.92 -3.15
C VAL A 31 -3.27 -4.12 -1.80
N PHE A 32 -3.91 -3.67 -0.72
CA PHE A 32 -3.43 -3.91 0.65
C PHE A 32 -3.48 -5.39 1.01
N LEU A 33 -2.36 -5.90 1.55
CA LEU A 33 -2.23 -7.30 1.96
C LEU A 33 -2.17 -7.48 3.47
N GLY A 34 -1.70 -6.46 4.20
CA GLY A 34 -1.56 -6.56 5.65
C GLY A 34 -0.45 -5.68 6.19
N TYR A 35 -0.33 -5.69 7.52
CA TYR A 35 0.74 -5.01 8.25
C TYR A 35 1.98 -5.89 8.36
N ASP A 36 3.13 -5.24 8.56
CA ASP A 36 4.32 -5.93 9.01
C ASP A 36 4.18 -6.44 10.46
N VAL A 37 4.84 -7.54 10.78
CA VAL A 37 4.78 -8.20 12.10
C VAL A 37 5.37 -7.30 13.20
N LEU A 38 6.25 -6.36 12.82
CA LEU A 38 7.03 -5.54 13.75
C LEU A 38 6.47 -4.11 13.97
N GLY A 39 5.39 -3.71 13.28
CA GLY A 39 4.81 -2.38 13.50
C GLY A 39 3.69 -1.99 12.55
N TRP A 40 2.88 -1.03 12.99
CA TRP A 40 1.72 -0.54 12.22
C TRP A 40 2.13 0.46 11.12
N SER A 41 3.39 0.90 11.08
CA SER A 41 3.88 1.92 10.15
C SER A 41 4.16 1.39 8.75
N ASN A 42 4.46 0.10 8.60
CA ASN A 42 4.76 -0.52 7.31
C ASN A 42 3.69 -1.54 6.94
N ILE A 43 3.44 -1.63 5.64
CA ILE A 43 2.41 -2.47 5.05
C ILE A 43 2.96 -3.23 3.85
N TRP A 44 2.39 -4.39 3.61
CA TRP A 44 2.55 -5.12 2.37
C TRP A 44 1.42 -4.77 1.41
N VAL A 45 1.78 -4.48 0.17
CA VAL A 45 0.82 -4.24 -0.90
C VAL A 45 1.17 -5.08 -2.14
N ARG A 46 0.18 -5.38 -2.97
CA ARG A 46 0.37 -6.04 -4.26
C ARG A 46 0.21 -5.04 -5.40
N TYR A 47 1.20 -4.98 -6.27
CA TYR A 47 1.19 -4.16 -7.49
C TYR A 47 1.62 -4.99 -8.69
N ASN A 48 0.77 -5.12 -9.72
CA ASN A 48 1.06 -5.90 -10.93
C ASN A 48 1.64 -7.31 -10.64
N GLY A 49 1.08 -8.00 -9.63
CA GLY A 49 1.52 -9.33 -9.21
C GLY A 49 2.78 -9.38 -8.33
N ARG A 50 3.39 -8.24 -8.02
CA ARG A 50 4.56 -8.13 -7.13
C ARG A 50 4.16 -7.69 -5.74
N TYR A 51 4.83 -8.23 -4.74
CA TYR A 51 4.72 -7.82 -3.34
C TYR A 51 5.66 -6.66 -3.08
N ILE A 52 5.11 -5.53 -2.63
CA ILE A 52 5.86 -4.31 -2.32
C ILE A 52 5.71 -4.06 -0.82
N PHE A 53 6.85 -3.85 -0.16
CA PHE A 53 6.91 -3.38 1.21
C PHE A 53 7.01 -1.86 1.22
N THR A 54 6.09 -1.18 1.89
CA THR A 54 6.02 0.29 1.86
C THR A 54 5.48 0.84 3.17
N SER A 55 5.63 2.15 3.38
CA SER A 55 5.02 2.84 4.50
C SER A 55 3.51 3.01 4.31
N ILE A 56 2.73 2.97 5.38
CA ILE A 56 1.31 3.37 5.34
C ILE A 56 1.15 4.85 4.95
N PHE A 57 2.19 5.68 5.11
CA PHE A 57 2.16 7.08 4.68
C PHE A 57 2.33 7.26 3.16
N ASP A 58 2.79 6.22 2.45
CA ASP A 58 3.01 6.21 1.00
C ASP A 58 1.78 5.73 0.21
N VAL A 59 0.63 5.65 0.86
CA VAL A 59 -0.63 5.24 0.25
C VAL A 59 -1.76 6.17 0.68
N GLU A 60 -2.87 6.18 -0.02
CA GLU A 60 -4.10 6.87 0.32
C GLU A 60 -5.29 5.94 0.10
N LEU A 61 -6.38 6.16 0.83
CA LEU A 61 -7.65 5.50 0.51
C LEU A 61 -8.11 6.05 -0.85
N ALA A 62 -8.39 5.16 -1.80
CA ALA A 62 -8.87 5.52 -3.13
C ALA A 62 -10.25 6.20 -3.08
#